data_AF-A0A1S8WNR2-F1
#
_entry.id   AF-A0A1S8WNR2-F1
#
_cell.length_a   1.000
_cell.length_b   1.000
_cell.length_c   1.000
_cell.angle_alpha   90.00
_cell.angle_beta   90.00
_cell.angle_gamma   90.00
#
_symmetry.space_group_name_H-M   'P 1'
#
loop_
_entity.id
_entity.type
_entity.pdbx_description
1 polymer ?
#
loop_
_entity_poly.entity_id
_entity_poly.type
_entity_poly.pdbx_seq_one_letter_code
_entity_poly.pdbx_strand_id
1 'polypeptide(L)'
;MEPVRETRPVRFAGELSQKRIYNDENTDLDGMEDEALWTTSVMDQWANDVENAIAHVARAARSVEQYLDEIMAEGRQVTTRDMSRLNQPKDDLVLHGEVAVRAGRELCRWASSVKQQQERFLTRKLQNVSSRENAMQSEIHRLKESLDRTTLELEETQKRLGSQQNESARFTSVTESLETVRAHLQRELRQRESECNRLSTQVRSLECRLTEERATLQTRLESSAATVAQLSETKEALKRAARAQKKRADQAEKSLKDLLERLEKTDGRIMPGDETVDRRYTREDDEHGGGQVGDGASRSYSPSSVSKQRTPRGNFTRASSRDAHLEKLQ
;
A
#
# COMPACT_ATOMS: atom_id res chain seq x y z
N MET A 1 -19.62 124.97 -18.12
CA MET A 1 -19.64 123.54 -18.49
C MET A 1 -18.64 122.84 -17.60
N GLU A 2 -19.12 122.07 -16.62
CA GLU A 2 -18.27 121.28 -15.73
C GLU A 2 -17.65 120.09 -16.49
N PRO A 3 -16.40 119.71 -16.20
CA PRO A 3 -15.86 118.47 -16.73
C PRO A 3 -16.44 117.29 -15.96
N VAL A 4 -17.23 116.48 -16.67
CA VAL A 4 -17.68 115.15 -16.25
C VAL A 4 -16.46 114.32 -15.90
N ARG A 5 -16.26 114.04 -14.61
CA ARG A 5 -15.27 113.05 -14.16
C ARG A 5 -15.80 111.68 -14.56
N GLU A 6 -15.22 111.11 -15.62
CA GLU A 6 -15.38 109.70 -15.96
C GLU A 6 -14.92 108.84 -14.78
N THR A 7 -15.89 108.30 -14.04
CA THR A 7 -15.68 107.20 -13.11
C THR A 7 -15.28 105.98 -13.94
N ARG A 8 -13.97 105.66 -13.92
CA ARG A 8 -13.49 104.40 -14.49
C ARG A 8 -14.24 103.24 -13.83
N PRO A 9 -14.86 102.32 -14.59
CA PRO A 9 -15.49 101.16 -14.01
C PRO A 9 -14.43 100.33 -13.29
N VAL A 10 -14.65 100.06 -12.01
CA VAL A 10 -13.85 99.12 -11.22
C VAL A 10 -14.05 97.75 -11.86
N ARG A 11 -13.04 97.27 -12.60
CA ARG A 11 -13.05 95.93 -13.20
C ARG A 11 -12.92 94.91 -12.07
N PHE A 12 -13.90 94.02 -11.96
CA PHE A 12 -13.89 92.91 -11.01
C PHE A 12 -13.26 91.67 -11.64
N ALA A 13 -12.47 90.93 -10.87
CA ALA A 13 -11.77 89.73 -11.35
C ALA A 13 -12.70 88.54 -11.72
N GLY A 14 -14.00 88.62 -11.42
CA GLY A 14 -14.94 87.50 -11.55
C GLY A 14 -15.70 87.36 -12.88
N GLU A 15 -15.61 88.32 -13.80
CA GLU A 15 -16.44 88.32 -15.03
C GLU A 15 -16.04 87.28 -16.09
N LEU A 16 -15.00 86.46 -15.86
CA LEU A 16 -14.50 85.49 -16.84
C LEU A 16 -14.71 84.01 -16.45
N SER A 17 -15.20 83.69 -15.26
CA SER A 17 -15.18 82.31 -14.73
C SER A 17 -16.48 81.53 -14.93
N GLN A 18 -17.06 81.58 -16.12
CA GLN A 18 -18.17 80.72 -16.52
C GLN A 18 -17.76 79.81 -17.69
N LYS A 19 -16.79 78.91 -17.45
CA LYS A 19 -16.35 77.94 -18.45
C LYS A 19 -16.54 76.49 -17.95
N ARG A 20 -17.56 75.88 -18.54
CA ARG A 20 -17.93 74.46 -18.66
C ARG A 20 -17.18 73.44 -17.79
N ILE A 21 -17.90 72.87 -16.83
CA ILE A 21 -17.67 71.53 -16.28
C ILE A 21 -18.13 70.54 -17.36
N TYR A 22 -17.21 69.89 -18.07
CA TYR A 22 -17.51 68.66 -18.81
C TYR A 22 -17.13 67.47 -17.93
N ASN A 23 -18.09 66.56 -17.79
CA ASN A 23 -17.94 65.26 -17.13
C ASN A 23 -16.93 64.41 -17.91
N ASP A 24 -15.88 63.93 -17.25
CA ASP A 24 -15.16 62.73 -17.68
C ASP A 24 -15.00 61.80 -16.48
N GLU A 25 -15.74 60.69 -16.54
CA GLU A 25 -15.73 59.61 -15.55
C GLU A 25 -14.62 58.63 -15.94
N ASN A 26 -13.38 58.89 -15.51
CA ASN A 26 -12.30 57.90 -15.26
C ASN A 26 -10.91 58.54 -15.37
N THR A 27 -10.68 59.62 -14.63
CA THR A 27 -9.30 60.07 -14.41
C THR A 27 -9.03 60.15 -12.93
N ASP A 28 -7.89 59.55 -12.61
CA ASP A 28 -7.38 59.24 -11.30
C ASP A 28 -7.34 60.44 -10.36
N LEU A 29 -7.13 60.11 -9.09
CA LEU A 29 -7.05 60.93 -7.89
C LEU A 29 -6.10 62.16 -7.96
N ASP A 30 -5.51 62.44 -9.12
CA ASP A 30 -4.54 63.47 -9.46
C ASP A 30 -5.20 64.78 -9.94
N GLY A 31 -6.42 64.72 -10.51
CA GLY A 31 -7.10 65.90 -11.08
C GLY A 31 -7.56 66.95 -10.05
N MET A 32 -7.56 66.61 -8.75
CA MET A 32 -8.00 67.52 -7.69
C MET A 32 -6.89 68.46 -7.21
N GLU A 33 -5.61 68.10 -7.39
CA GLU A 33 -4.51 69.01 -7.05
C GLU A 33 -4.49 70.20 -8.00
N ASP A 34 -4.68 69.96 -9.31
CA ASP A 34 -4.76 71.04 -10.29
C ASP A 34 -5.99 71.93 -10.04
N GLU A 35 -7.21 71.37 -9.90
CA GLU A 35 -8.42 72.17 -9.66
C GLU A 35 -8.39 72.96 -8.33
N ALA A 36 -7.72 72.43 -7.30
CA ALA A 36 -7.49 73.13 -6.04
C ALA A 36 -6.54 74.33 -6.20
N LEU A 37 -5.48 74.21 -7.01
CA LEU A 37 -4.50 75.29 -7.24
C LEU A 37 -5.10 76.48 -8.00
N TRP A 38 -6.00 76.23 -8.96
CA TRP A 38 -6.71 77.30 -9.68
C TRP A 38 -7.74 78.00 -8.78
N THR A 39 -8.36 77.28 -7.85
CA THR A 39 -9.37 77.84 -6.93
C THR A 39 -8.74 78.64 -5.79
N THR A 40 -7.54 78.30 -5.32
CA THR A 40 -6.80 79.10 -4.33
C THR A 40 -6.38 80.47 -4.86
N SER A 41 -5.94 80.56 -6.12
CA SER A 41 -5.52 81.84 -6.72
C SER A 41 -6.68 82.84 -6.88
N VAL A 42 -7.88 82.36 -7.22
CA VAL A 42 -9.09 83.21 -7.31
C VAL A 42 -9.54 83.67 -5.93
N MET A 43 -9.37 82.82 -4.91
CA MET A 43 -9.68 83.16 -3.52
C MET A 43 -8.76 84.20 -2.94
N ASP A 44 -7.45 84.08 -3.18
CA ASP A 44 -6.48 85.09 -2.78
C ASP A 44 -6.83 86.43 -3.43
N GLN A 45 -7.29 86.43 -4.69
CA GLN A 45 -7.75 87.64 -5.35
C GLN A 45 -9.00 88.24 -4.68
N TRP A 46 -10.02 87.45 -4.36
CA TRP A 46 -11.21 87.97 -3.65
C TRP A 46 -10.90 88.42 -2.22
N ALA A 47 -10.00 87.74 -1.51
CA ALA A 47 -9.53 88.15 -0.20
C ALA A 47 -8.80 89.49 -0.29
N ASN A 48 -7.89 89.65 -1.26
CA ASN A 48 -7.21 90.91 -1.54
C ASN A 48 -8.19 92.02 -1.94
N ASP A 49 -9.22 91.73 -2.74
CA ASP A 49 -10.24 92.70 -3.13
C ASP A 49 -11.05 93.18 -1.92
N VAL A 50 -11.41 92.28 -1.00
CA VAL A 50 -12.06 92.62 0.28
C VAL A 50 -11.15 93.47 1.16
N GLU A 51 -9.90 93.07 1.36
CA GLU A 51 -8.92 93.81 2.17
C GLU A 51 -8.66 95.21 1.62
N ASN A 52 -8.47 95.33 0.30
CA ASN A 52 -8.29 96.60 -0.37
C ASN A 52 -9.53 97.49 -0.24
N ALA A 53 -10.72 96.94 -0.50
CA ALA A 53 -11.98 97.68 -0.37
C ALA A 53 -12.23 98.15 1.06
N ILE A 54 -11.96 97.31 2.07
CA ILE A 54 -12.06 97.69 3.50
C ILE A 54 -11.05 98.78 3.84
N ALA A 55 -9.81 98.70 3.34
CA ALA A 55 -8.80 99.73 3.54
C ALA A 55 -9.20 101.08 2.89
N HIS A 56 -9.90 101.05 1.76
CA HIS A 56 -10.49 102.23 1.12
C HIS A 56 -11.67 102.78 1.93
N VAL A 57 -12.61 101.94 2.38
CA VAL A 57 -13.72 102.29 3.29
C VAL A 57 -13.18 102.97 4.55
N ALA A 58 -12.16 102.39 5.19
CA ALA A 58 -11.58 102.92 6.42
C ALA A 58 -10.89 104.29 6.20
N ARG A 59 -10.22 104.49 5.05
CA ARG A 59 -9.63 105.79 4.68
C ARG A 59 -10.70 106.84 4.36
N ALA A 60 -11.75 106.47 3.62
CA ALA A 60 -12.87 107.34 3.30
C ALA A 60 -13.62 107.76 4.57
N ALA A 61 -13.90 106.82 5.48
CA ALA A 61 -14.53 107.09 6.77
C ALA A 61 -13.70 108.05 7.63
N ARG A 62 -12.38 107.82 7.77
CA ARG A 62 -11.48 108.74 8.49
C ARG A 62 -11.41 110.13 7.85
N SER A 63 -11.49 110.21 6.52
CA SER A 63 -11.50 111.49 5.82
C SER A 63 -12.80 112.24 6.09
N VAL A 64 -13.96 111.55 6.07
CA VAL A 64 -15.25 112.12 6.47
C VAL A 64 -15.19 112.63 7.91
N GLU A 65 -14.70 111.81 8.83
CA GLU A 65 -14.54 112.14 10.25
C GLU A 65 -13.66 113.37 10.45
N GLN A 66 -12.47 113.40 9.83
CA GLN A 66 -11.55 114.53 9.89
C GLN A 66 -12.19 115.83 9.36
N TYR A 67 -12.92 115.78 8.24
CA TYR A 67 -13.58 116.96 7.70
C TYR A 67 -14.73 117.44 8.61
N LEU A 68 -15.47 116.52 9.23
CA LEU A 68 -16.52 116.88 10.18
C LEU A 68 -15.92 117.47 11.47
N ASP A 69 -14.82 116.91 11.98
CA ASP A 69 -14.10 117.42 13.15
C ASP A 69 -13.53 118.82 12.90
N GLU A 70 -12.98 119.09 11.72
CA GLU A 70 -12.52 120.43 11.31
C GLU A 70 -13.67 121.45 11.34
N ILE A 71 -14.84 121.10 10.81
CA ILE A 71 -16.02 121.98 10.79
C ILE A 71 -16.55 122.21 12.22
N MET A 72 -16.60 121.16 13.03
CA MET A 72 -17.07 121.21 14.42
C MET A 72 -16.13 122.01 15.31
N ALA A 73 -14.81 121.84 15.17
CA ALA A 73 -13.80 122.57 15.92
C ALA A 73 -13.84 124.08 15.61
N GLU A 74 -14.20 124.46 14.39
CA GLU A 74 -14.35 125.86 13.99
C GLU A 74 -15.73 126.47 14.34
N GLY A 75 -16.70 125.66 14.79
CA GLY A 75 -18.03 126.12 15.20
C GLY A 75 -18.85 126.79 14.08
N ARG A 76 -18.46 126.62 12.81
CA ARG A 76 -19.07 127.27 11.65
C ARG A 76 -20.19 126.41 11.04
N GLN A 77 -21.17 127.05 10.39
CA GLN A 77 -22.17 126.30 9.61
C GLN A 77 -21.53 125.66 8.38
N VAL A 78 -21.97 124.44 8.05
CA VAL A 78 -21.52 123.68 6.88
C VAL A 78 -21.75 124.50 5.61
N THR A 79 -20.68 124.82 4.89
CA THR A 79 -20.76 125.57 3.64
C THR A 79 -20.95 124.66 2.43
N THR A 80 -21.38 125.21 1.29
CA THR A 80 -21.46 124.47 0.02
C THR A 80 -20.11 123.86 -0.38
N ARG A 81 -18.99 124.54 -0.04
CA ARG A 81 -17.63 124.04 -0.26
C ARG A 81 -17.32 122.82 0.62
N ASP A 82 -17.74 122.85 1.89
CA ASP A 82 -17.59 121.71 2.80
C ASP A 82 -18.38 120.50 2.30
N MET A 83 -19.61 120.74 1.80
CA MET A 83 -20.44 119.69 1.21
C MET A 83 -19.80 119.08 -0.06
N SER A 84 -19.20 119.89 -0.93
CA SER A 84 -18.47 119.39 -2.11
C SER A 84 -17.22 118.56 -1.73
N ARG A 85 -16.54 118.89 -0.62
CA ARG A 85 -15.39 118.11 -0.12
C ARG A 85 -15.83 116.80 0.53
N LEU A 86 -17.03 116.75 1.10
CA LEU A 86 -17.60 115.59 1.75
C LEU A 86 -18.19 114.56 0.78
N ASN A 87 -18.67 115.01 -0.38
CA ASN A 87 -19.29 114.13 -1.38
C ASN A 87 -18.35 113.02 -1.88
N GLN A 88 -17.08 113.35 -2.17
CA GLN A 88 -16.14 112.35 -2.70
C GLN A 88 -15.83 111.23 -1.68
N PRO A 89 -15.43 111.50 -0.42
CA PRO A 89 -15.28 110.47 0.60
C PRO A 89 -16.56 109.66 0.87
N LYS A 90 -17.74 110.30 0.77
CA LYS A 90 -19.02 109.62 0.93
C LYS A 90 -19.29 108.64 -0.23
N ASP A 91 -19.06 109.07 -1.47
CA ASP A 91 -19.25 108.22 -2.65
C ASP A 91 -18.25 107.06 -2.66
N ASP A 92 -16.99 107.31 -2.26
CA ASP A 92 -15.96 106.29 -2.07
C ASP A 92 -16.37 105.27 -0.99
N LEU A 93 -16.98 105.72 0.10
CA LEU A 93 -17.48 104.85 1.18
C LEU A 93 -18.56 103.90 0.68
N VAL A 94 -19.53 104.40 -0.09
CA VAL A 94 -20.61 103.59 -0.67
C VAL A 94 -20.05 102.60 -1.69
N LEU A 95 -19.23 103.06 -2.63
CA LEU A 95 -18.66 102.23 -3.67
C LEU A 95 -17.82 101.08 -3.09
N HIS A 96 -16.87 101.40 -2.22
CA HIS A 96 -16.00 100.38 -1.64
C HIS A 96 -16.70 99.50 -0.61
N GLY A 97 -17.75 100.00 0.07
CA GLY A 97 -18.61 99.20 0.92
C GLY A 97 -19.39 98.13 0.13
N GLU A 98 -19.95 98.49 -1.02
CA GLU A 98 -20.63 97.55 -1.91
C GLU A 98 -19.68 96.50 -2.52
N VAL A 99 -18.48 96.92 -2.91
CA VAL A 99 -17.40 96.03 -3.39
C VAL A 99 -17.04 95.00 -2.31
N ALA A 100 -16.76 95.45 -1.08
CA ALA A 100 -16.39 94.57 0.02
C ALA A 100 -17.50 93.56 0.35
N VAL A 101 -18.76 94.01 0.38
CA VAL A 101 -19.91 93.15 0.65
C VAL A 101 -20.12 92.11 -0.48
N ARG A 102 -19.96 92.50 -1.74
CA ARG A 102 -20.08 91.58 -2.88
C ARG A 102 -18.96 90.54 -2.88
N ALA A 103 -17.72 90.97 -2.74
CA ALA A 103 -16.56 90.07 -2.71
C ALA A 103 -16.64 89.12 -1.49
N GLY A 104 -17.06 89.61 -0.32
CA GLY A 104 -17.31 88.78 0.85
C GLY A 104 -18.40 87.72 0.64
N ARG A 105 -19.48 88.03 -0.09
CA ARG A 105 -20.53 87.04 -0.43
C ARG A 105 -20.01 85.94 -1.35
N GLU A 106 -19.22 86.28 -2.36
CA GLU A 106 -18.64 85.28 -3.27
C GLU A 106 -17.61 84.40 -2.56
N LEU A 107 -16.78 84.99 -1.68
CA LEU A 107 -15.86 84.25 -0.84
C LEU A 107 -16.58 83.25 0.08
N CYS A 108 -17.68 83.66 0.72
CA CYS A 108 -18.52 82.75 1.53
C CYS A 108 -19.19 81.64 0.70
N ARG A 109 -19.67 81.96 -0.51
CA ARG A 109 -20.25 80.96 -1.44
C ARG A 109 -19.20 79.93 -1.85
N TRP A 110 -18.01 80.37 -2.22
CA TRP A 110 -16.90 79.50 -2.57
C TRP A 110 -16.47 78.64 -1.38
N ALA A 111 -16.30 79.21 -0.19
CA ALA A 111 -15.89 78.46 1.00
C ALA A 111 -16.89 77.33 1.32
N SER A 112 -18.18 77.61 1.16
CA SER A 112 -19.25 76.62 1.29
C SER A 112 -19.18 75.55 0.20
N SER A 113 -18.88 75.94 -1.04
CA SER A 113 -18.75 75.01 -2.17
C SER A 113 -17.56 74.07 -2.00
N VAL A 114 -16.38 74.59 -1.63
CA VAL A 114 -15.17 73.78 -1.40
C VAL A 114 -15.34 72.84 -0.23
N LYS A 115 -15.93 73.31 0.88
CA LYS A 115 -16.26 72.43 2.01
C LYS A 115 -17.17 71.28 1.57
N GLN A 116 -18.20 71.59 0.79
CA GLN A 116 -19.13 70.58 0.27
C GLN A 116 -18.44 69.61 -0.71
N GLN A 117 -17.55 70.09 -1.58
CA GLN A 117 -16.77 69.25 -2.48
C GLN A 117 -15.85 68.30 -1.71
N GLN A 118 -15.15 68.82 -0.69
CA GLN A 118 -14.30 68.04 0.19
C GLN A 118 -15.10 66.95 0.92
N GLU A 119 -16.27 67.29 1.49
CA GLU A 119 -17.15 66.33 2.15
C GLU A 119 -17.61 65.21 1.20
N ARG A 120 -18.01 65.56 -0.03
CA ARG A 120 -18.38 64.58 -1.07
C ARG A 120 -17.22 63.66 -1.44
N PHE A 121 -16.02 64.22 -1.58
CA PHE A 121 -14.83 63.46 -1.91
C PHE A 121 -14.45 62.48 -0.79
N LEU A 122 -14.41 62.95 0.46
CA LEU A 122 -14.14 62.11 1.62
C LEU A 122 -15.20 61.02 1.78
N THR A 123 -16.47 61.35 1.58
CA THR A 123 -17.58 60.36 1.61
C THR A 123 -17.39 59.29 0.54
N ARG A 124 -17.04 59.68 -0.70
CA ARG A 124 -16.77 58.73 -1.79
C ARG A 124 -15.56 57.86 -1.50
N LYS A 125 -14.46 58.45 -0.98
CA LYS A 125 -13.28 57.70 -0.57
C LYS A 125 -13.61 56.69 0.55
N LEU A 126 -14.35 57.12 1.57
CA LEU A 126 -14.78 56.25 2.65
C LEU A 126 -15.65 55.10 2.14
N GLN A 127 -16.61 55.38 1.25
CA GLN A 127 -17.46 54.36 0.64
C GLN A 127 -16.66 53.36 -0.20
N ASN A 128 -15.66 53.81 -0.98
CA ASN A 128 -14.79 52.94 -1.76
C ASN A 128 -13.92 52.05 -0.85
N VAL A 129 -13.32 52.63 0.19
CA VAL A 129 -12.54 51.84 1.16
C VAL A 129 -13.43 50.81 1.86
N SER A 130 -14.63 51.20 2.28
CA SER A 130 -15.60 50.30 2.92
C SER A 130 -16.06 49.18 2.00
N SER A 131 -16.34 49.46 0.72
CA SER A 131 -16.74 48.42 -0.24
C SER A 131 -15.59 47.43 -0.51
N ARG A 132 -14.35 47.91 -0.62
CA ARG A 132 -13.17 47.06 -0.76
C ARG A 132 -12.91 46.21 0.48
N GLU A 133 -13.09 46.78 1.67
CA GLU A 133 -12.99 46.04 2.92
C GLU A 133 -14.03 44.90 2.97
N ASN A 134 -15.30 45.19 2.68
CA ASN A 134 -16.35 44.18 2.65
C ASN A 134 -16.08 43.06 1.62
N ALA A 135 -15.56 43.42 0.45
CA ALA A 135 -15.15 42.44 -0.58
C ALA A 135 -14.02 41.53 -0.08
N MET A 136 -13.00 42.10 0.57
CA MET A 136 -11.92 41.31 1.17
C MET A 136 -12.41 40.43 2.33
N GLN A 137 -13.32 40.92 3.17
CA GLN A 137 -13.90 40.13 4.26
C GLN A 137 -14.69 38.93 3.74
N SER A 138 -15.47 39.13 2.66
CA SER A 138 -16.21 38.05 2.00
C SER A 138 -15.27 37.01 1.39
N GLU A 139 -14.18 37.44 0.76
CA GLU A 139 -13.16 36.53 0.21
C GLU A 139 -12.44 35.75 1.32
N ILE A 140 -12.08 36.40 2.43
CA ILE A 140 -11.50 35.74 3.61
C ILE A 140 -12.46 34.66 4.13
N HIS A 141 -13.75 34.96 4.24
CA HIS A 141 -14.74 33.99 4.69
C HIS A 141 -14.82 32.79 3.74
N ARG A 142 -14.91 33.04 2.42
CA ARG A 142 -14.94 32.01 1.39
C ARG A 142 -13.70 31.12 1.41
N LEU A 143 -12.51 31.71 1.58
CA LEU A 143 -11.26 30.97 1.67
C LEU A 143 -11.17 30.12 2.94
N LYS A 144 -11.66 30.63 4.08
CA LYS A 144 -11.75 29.85 5.33
C LYS A 144 -12.66 28.63 5.16
N GLU A 145 -13.86 28.81 4.61
CA GLU A 145 -14.76 27.68 4.34
C GLU A 145 -14.17 26.66 3.37
N SER A 146 -13.41 27.12 2.38
CA SER A 146 -12.71 26.22 1.45
C SER A 146 -11.60 25.46 2.17
N LEU A 147 -10.83 26.13 3.03
CA LEU A 147 -9.78 25.50 3.82
C LEU A 147 -10.35 24.43 4.76
N ASP A 148 -11.43 24.74 5.47
CA ASP A 148 -12.10 23.81 6.38
C ASP A 148 -12.59 22.56 5.63
N ARG A 149 -13.21 22.75 4.45
CA ARG A 149 -13.62 21.64 3.57
C ARG A 149 -12.44 20.76 3.15
N THR A 150 -11.36 21.37 2.65
CA THR A 150 -10.17 20.59 2.23
C THR A 150 -9.49 19.89 3.40
N THR A 151 -9.57 20.46 4.61
CA THR A 151 -9.03 19.84 5.83
C THR A 151 -9.83 18.60 6.21
N LEU A 152 -11.16 18.66 6.13
CA LEU A 152 -12.03 17.51 6.36
C LEU A 152 -11.80 16.38 5.34
N GLU A 153 -11.68 16.73 4.06
CA GLU A 153 -11.37 15.77 2.99
C GLU A 153 -9.99 15.11 3.20
N LEU A 154 -9.00 15.89 3.64
CA LEU A 154 -7.67 15.36 3.98
C LEU A 154 -7.74 14.38 5.16
N GLU A 155 -8.47 14.71 6.23
CA GLU A 155 -8.65 13.81 7.37
C GLU A 155 -9.37 12.51 6.98
N GLU A 156 -10.40 12.59 6.14
CA GLU A 156 -11.13 11.41 5.66
C GLU A 156 -10.24 10.51 4.79
N THR A 157 -9.48 11.10 3.87
CA THR A 157 -8.56 10.34 3.02
C THR A 157 -7.42 9.71 3.82
N GLN A 158 -6.91 10.39 4.87
CA GLN A 158 -5.94 9.80 5.80
C GLN A 158 -6.53 8.62 6.58
N LYS A 159 -7.77 8.73 7.08
CA LYS A 159 -8.45 7.61 7.75
C LYS A 159 -8.63 6.42 6.80
N ARG A 160 -9.02 6.66 5.54
CA ARG A 160 -9.14 5.62 4.51
C ARG A 160 -7.80 4.98 4.15
N LEU A 161 -6.73 5.77 4.08
CA LEU A 161 -5.39 5.23 3.86
C LEU A 161 -4.96 4.33 5.02
N GLY A 162 -5.18 4.77 6.26
CA GLY A 162 -4.89 3.97 7.45
C GLY A 162 -5.69 2.65 7.50
N SER A 163 -6.97 2.67 7.11
CA SER A 163 -7.76 1.43 7.04
C SER A 163 -7.25 0.48 5.95
N GLN A 164 -6.89 0.99 4.77
CA GLN A 164 -6.32 0.19 3.68
C GLN A 164 -4.95 -0.41 4.04
N GLN A 165 -4.08 0.34 4.74
CA GLN A 165 -2.80 -0.18 5.23
C GLN A 165 -3.01 -1.32 6.24
N ASN A 166 -3.95 -1.16 7.17
CA ASN A 166 -4.31 -2.21 8.13
C ASN A 166 -4.86 -3.46 7.44
N GLU A 167 -5.70 -3.27 6.42
CA GLU A 167 -6.24 -4.36 5.61
C GLU A 167 -5.12 -5.08 4.82
N SER A 168 -4.22 -4.33 4.20
CA SER A 168 -3.03 -4.89 3.54
C SER A 168 -2.18 -5.71 4.50
N ALA A 169 -1.92 -5.21 5.71
CA ALA A 169 -1.15 -5.93 6.72
C ALA A 169 -1.85 -7.25 7.13
N ARG A 170 -3.18 -7.25 7.24
CA ARG A 170 -3.96 -8.47 7.49
C ARG A 170 -3.84 -9.46 6.34
N PHE A 171 -3.95 -9.01 5.09
CA PHE A 171 -3.76 -9.88 3.93
C PHE A 171 -2.36 -10.48 3.85
N THR A 172 -1.32 -9.71 4.17
CA THR A 172 0.05 -10.21 4.25
C THR A 172 0.16 -11.32 5.30
N SER A 173 -0.35 -11.11 6.52
CA SER A 173 -0.32 -12.11 7.59
C SER A 173 -1.09 -13.39 7.24
N VAL A 174 -2.25 -13.27 6.59
CA VAL A 174 -3.01 -14.43 6.08
C VAL A 174 -2.21 -15.17 5.02
N THR A 175 -1.55 -14.45 4.10
CA THR A 175 -0.73 -15.04 3.04
C THR A 175 0.45 -15.82 3.62
N GLU A 176 1.18 -15.24 4.58
CA GLU A 176 2.28 -15.92 5.28
C GLU A 176 1.81 -17.21 6.00
N SER A 177 0.62 -17.15 6.62
CA SER A 177 0.01 -18.32 7.27
C SER A 177 -0.35 -19.41 6.25
N LEU A 178 -0.92 -19.03 5.11
CA LEU A 178 -1.22 -19.95 4.01
C LEU A 178 0.03 -20.56 3.40
N GLU A 179 1.10 -19.79 3.23
CA GLU A 179 2.39 -20.30 2.75
C GLU A 179 3.00 -21.31 3.72
N THR A 180 2.89 -21.05 5.02
CA THR A 180 3.33 -21.99 6.06
C THR A 180 2.56 -23.30 6.00
N VAL A 181 1.23 -23.24 5.89
CA VAL A 181 0.37 -24.44 5.76
C VAL A 181 0.69 -25.19 4.46
N ARG A 182 0.84 -24.48 3.34
CA ARG A 182 1.22 -25.08 2.05
C ARG A 182 2.56 -25.82 2.16
N ALA A 183 3.57 -25.19 2.76
CA ALA A 183 4.88 -25.82 2.95
C ALA A 183 4.82 -27.05 3.86
N HIS A 184 3.97 -27.02 4.90
CA HIS A 184 3.71 -28.17 5.76
C HIS A 184 3.08 -29.33 4.98
N LEU A 185 1.98 -29.08 4.27
CA LEU A 185 1.29 -30.11 3.47
C LEU A 185 2.18 -30.69 2.37
N GLN A 186 3.00 -29.87 1.71
CA GLN A 186 3.94 -30.35 0.71
C GLN A 186 5.00 -31.27 1.31
N ARG A 187 5.45 -31.01 2.54
CA ARG A 187 6.37 -31.89 3.27
C ARG A 187 5.69 -33.22 3.62
N GLU A 188 4.48 -33.18 4.14
CA GLU A 188 3.71 -34.39 4.47
C GLU A 188 3.47 -35.25 3.23
N LEU A 189 3.08 -34.64 2.10
CA LEU A 189 2.88 -35.36 0.84
C LEU A 189 4.15 -36.11 0.42
N ARG A 190 5.30 -35.43 0.40
CA ARG A 190 6.59 -36.05 0.07
C ARG A 190 6.95 -37.20 1.01
N GLN A 191 6.66 -37.04 2.31
CA GLN A 191 6.87 -38.11 3.28
C GLN A 191 5.99 -39.32 2.96
N ARG A 192 4.69 -39.12 2.72
CA ARG A 192 3.76 -40.19 2.38
C ARG A 192 4.10 -40.89 1.07
N GLU A 193 4.52 -40.13 0.04
CA GLU A 193 5.03 -40.68 -1.22
C GLU A 193 6.23 -41.59 -0.99
N SER A 194 7.18 -41.16 -0.15
CA SER A 194 8.36 -41.97 0.20
C SER A 194 8.00 -43.26 0.95
N GLU A 195 7.03 -43.19 1.89
CA GLU A 195 6.51 -44.34 2.62
C GLU A 195 5.81 -45.32 1.67
N CYS A 196 4.99 -44.82 0.75
CA CYS A 196 4.29 -45.63 -0.26
C CYS A 196 5.29 -46.35 -1.18
N ASN A 197 6.32 -45.66 -1.67
CA ASN A 197 7.38 -46.24 -2.50
C ASN A 197 8.15 -47.36 -1.75
N ARG A 198 8.43 -47.15 -0.46
CA ARG A 198 9.06 -48.15 0.40
C ARG A 198 8.17 -49.39 0.54
N LEU A 199 6.90 -49.20 0.89
CA LEU A 199 5.94 -50.30 1.04
C LEU A 199 5.72 -51.06 -0.28
N SER A 200 5.59 -50.35 -1.39
CA SER A 200 5.48 -50.96 -2.73
C SER A 200 6.67 -51.87 -3.05
N THR A 201 7.89 -51.46 -2.69
CA THR A 201 9.09 -52.27 -2.88
C THR A 201 9.10 -53.49 -1.97
N GLN A 202 8.62 -53.36 -0.73
CA GLN A 202 8.48 -54.49 0.20
C GLN A 202 7.45 -55.50 -0.30
N VAL A 203 6.29 -55.04 -0.79
CA VAL A 203 5.26 -55.92 -1.37
C VAL A 203 5.83 -56.70 -2.55
N ARG A 204 6.49 -56.05 -3.50
CA ARG A 204 7.13 -56.74 -4.64
C ARG A 204 8.17 -57.77 -4.19
N SER A 205 8.98 -57.45 -3.18
CA SER A 205 9.96 -58.39 -2.63
C SER A 205 9.29 -59.62 -1.99
N LEU A 206 8.20 -59.41 -1.25
CA LEU A 206 7.43 -60.51 -0.64
C LEU A 206 6.73 -61.36 -1.70
N GLU A 207 6.18 -60.74 -2.75
CA GLU A 207 5.59 -61.44 -3.89
C GLU A 207 6.63 -62.33 -4.59
N CYS A 208 7.83 -61.81 -4.89
CA CYS A 208 8.92 -62.61 -5.46
C CYS A 208 9.28 -63.80 -4.55
N ARG A 209 9.48 -63.57 -3.25
CA ARG A 209 9.77 -64.65 -2.29
C ARG A 209 8.66 -65.69 -2.23
N LEU A 210 7.39 -65.27 -2.25
CA LEU A 210 6.26 -66.19 -2.27
C LEU A 210 6.24 -67.03 -3.55
N THR A 211 6.54 -66.43 -4.70
CA THR A 211 6.63 -67.17 -5.97
C THR A 211 7.78 -68.18 -5.98
N GLU A 212 8.94 -67.82 -5.42
CA GLU A 212 10.08 -68.71 -5.24
C GLU A 212 9.72 -69.87 -4.30
N GLU A 213 9.16 -69.57 -3.12
CA GLU A 213 8.73 -70.59 -2.16
C GLU A 213 7.70 -71.55 -2.79
N ARG A 214 6.70 -71.05 -3.53
CA ARG A 214 5.75 -71.89 -4.25
C ARG A 214 6.44 -72.82 -5.26
N ALA A 215 7.40 -72.32 -6.04
CA ALA A 215 8.17 -73.14 -6.97
C ALA A 215 9.00 -74.22 -6.23
N THR A 216 9.59 -73.90 -5.08
CA THR A 216 10.32 -74.89 -4.27
C THR A 216 9.39 -75.95 -3.66
N LEU A 217 8.18 -75.58 -3.25
CA LEU A 217 7.19 -76.52 -2.73
C LEU A 217 6.65 -77.42 -3.84
N GLN A 218 6.38 -76.86 -5.02
CA GLN A 218 5.95 -77.59 -6.21
C GLN A 218 6.98 -78.68 -6.59
N THR A 219 8.25 -78.31 -6.71
CA THR A 219 9.35 -79.26 -7.02
C THR A 219 9.52 -80.33 -5.94
N ARG A 220 9.41 -79.97 -4.66
CA ARG A 220 9.42 -80.94 -3.55
C ARG A 220 8.23 -81.90 -3.63
N LEU A 221 7.04 -81.41 -3.93
CA LEU A 221 5.84 -82.23 -4.08
C LEU A 221 6.00 -83.22 -5.24
N GLU A 222 6.49 -82.77 -6.39
CA GLU A 222 6.78 -83.61 -7.57
C GLU A 222 7.82 -84.68 -7.23
N SER A 223 8.90 -84.33 -6.54
CA SER A 223 9.90 -85.29 -6.08
C SER A 223 9.31 -86.33 -5.12
N SER A 224 8.47 -85.90 -4.18
CA SER A 224 7.79 -86.81 -3.25
C SER A 224 6.84 -87.75 -3.98
N ALA A 225 6.07 -87.26 -4.94
CA ALA A 225 5.19 -88.08 -5.76
C ALA A 225 5.98 -89.14 -6.54
N ALA A 226 7.12 -88.77 -7.12
CA ALA A 226 8.01 -89.70 -7.81
C ALA A 226 8.55 -90.79 -6.87
N THR A 227 8.98 -90.43 -5.65
CA THR A 227 9.45 -91.42 -4.67
C THR A 227 8.34 -92.38 -4.22
N VAL A 228 7.11 -91.89 -4.03
CA VAL A 228 5.95 -92.73 -3.70
C VAL A 228 5.65 -93.69 -4.85
N ALA A 229 5.73 -93.23 -6.11
CA ALA A 229 5.56 -94.09 -7.27
C ALA A 229 6.62 -95.21 -7.29
N GLN A 230 7.90 -94.87 -7.10
CA GLN A 230 9.00 -95.85 -7.00
C GLN A 230 8.80 -96.85 -5.85
N LEU A 231 8.37 -96.38 -4.67
CA LEU A 231 8.06 -97.25 -3.53
C LEU A 231 6.88 -98.19 -3.82
N SER A 232 5.88 -97.73 -4.57
CA SER A 232 4.76 -98.60 -4.97
C SER A 232 5.18 -99.65 -6.00
N GLU A 233 6.03 -99.30 -6.96
CA GLU A 233 6.59 -100.23 -7.93
C GLU A 233 7.48 -101.29 -7.27
N THR A 234 8.41 -100.85 -6.42
CA THR A 234 9.28 -101.76 -5.65
C THR A 234 8.47 -102.67 -4.72
N LYS A 235 7.41 -102.16 -4.09
CA LYS A 235 6.46 -102.98 -3.32
C LYS A 235 5.80 -104.05 -4.19
N GLU A 236 5.34 -103.72 -5.39
CA GLU A 236 4.77 -104.70 -6.33
C GLU A 236 5.81 -105.70 -6.86
N ALA A 237 7.05 -105.27 -7.08
CA ALA A 237 8.16 -106.14 -7.42
C ALA A 237 8.49 -107.13 -6.29
N LEU A 238 8.55 -106.65 -5.05
CA LEU A 238 8.75 -107.47 -3.86
C LEU A 238 7.61 -108.48 -3.68
N LYS A 239 6.34 -108.07 -3.87
CA LYS A 239 5.20 -108.99 -3.86
C LYS A 239 5.33 -110.08 -4.92
N ARG A 240 5.74 -109.75 -6.15
CA ARG A 240 5.98 -110.72 -7.22
C ARG A 240 7.11 -111.69 -6.87
N ALA A 241 8.23 -111.18 -6.36
CA ALA A 241 9.36 -111.98 -5.90
C ALA A 241 8.95 -112.93 -4.75
N ALA A 242 8.23 -112.42 -3.75
CA ALA A 242 7.70 -113.21 -2.64
C ALA A 242 6.73 -114.31 -3.11
N ARG A 243 5.82 -114.02 -4.06
CA ARG A 243 4.93 -115.03 -4.66
C ARG A 243 5.71 -116.11 -5.43
N ALA A 244 6.73 -115.71 -6.18
CA ALA A 244 7.59 -116.65 -6.91
C ALA A 244 8.38 -117.54 -5.94
N GLN A 245 8.92 -116.97 -4.86
CA GLN A 245 9.61 -117.71 -3.81
C GLN A 245 8.66 -118.68 -3.08
N LYS A 246 7.43 -118.24 -2.75
CA LYS A 246 6.39 -119.13 -2.21
C LYS A 246 6.10 -120.30 -3.15
N LYS A 247 5.92 -120.05 -4.45
CA LYS A 247 5.69 -121.12 -5.44
C LYS A 247 6.86 -122.10 -5.54
N ARG A 248 8.11 -121.61 -5.49
CA ARG A 248 9.30 -122.47 -5.45
C ARG A 248 9.36 -123.31 -4.17
N ALA A 249 9.03 -122.72 -3.02
CA ALA A 249 8.92 -123.44 -1.76
C ALA A 249 7.82 -124.51 -1.83
N ASP A 250 6.62 -124.18 -2.31
CA ASP A 250 5.52 -125.14 -2.50
C ASP A 250 5.91 -126.30 -3.45
N GLN A 251 6.66 -126.00 -4.53
CA GLN A 251 7.18 -127.02 -5.46
C GLN A 251 8.25 -127.89 -4.80
N ALA A 252 9.18 -127.30 -4.06
CA ALA A 252 10.19 -128.03 -3.31
C ALA A 252 9.55 -128.90 -2.22
N GLU A 253 8.53 -128.40 -1.52
CA GLU A 253 7.72 -129.17 -0.55
C GLU A 253 6.98 -130.33 -1.23
N LYS A 254 6.41 -130.13 -2.42
CA LYS A 254 5.80 -131.21 -3.21
C LYS A 254 6.83 -132.25 -3.63
N SER A 255 7.97 -131.83 -4.17
CA SER A 255 9.06 -132.74 -4.52
C SER A 255 9.60 -133.47 -3.29
N LEU A 256 9.70 -132.81 -2.14
CA LEU A 256 10.03 -133.45 -0.87
C LEU A 256 8.97 -134.46 -0.45
N LYS A 257 7.68 -134.14 -0.57
CA LYS A 257 6.59 -135.10 -0.31
C LYS A 257 6.64 -136.29 -1.26
N ASP A 258 6.84 -136.08 -2.56
CA ASP A 258 6.98 -137.16 -3.55
C ASP A 258 8.23 -138.01 -3.26
N LEU A 259 9.34 -137.39 -2.84
CA LEU A 259 10.55 -138.09 -2.43
C LEU A 259 10.36 -138.84 -1.12
N LEU A 260 9.64 -138.28 -0.14
CA LEU A 260 9.28 -138.93 1.11
C LEU A 260 8.34 -140.11 0.85
N GLU A 261 7.35 -139.97 -0.02
CA GLU A 261 6.45 -141.06 -0.43
C GLU A 261 7.21 -142.13 -1.24
N ARG A 262 8.16 -141.74 -2.09
CA ARG A 262 9.07 -142.69 -2.78
C ARG A 262 9.99 -143.37 -1.78
N LEU A 263 10.50 -142.65 -0.78
CA LEU A 263 11.27 -143.19 0.33
C LEU A 263 10.42 -144.20 1.08
N GLU A 264 9.20 -143.87 1.50
CA GLU A 264 8.26 -144.77 2.16
C GLU A 264 7.95 -146.02 1.32
N LYS A 265 7.84 -145.88 -0.01
CA LYS A 265 7.72 -147.00 -0.96
C LYS A 265 9.01 -147.81 -1.14
N THR A 266 10.19 -147.21 -1.01
CA THR A 266 11.49 -147.91 -1.07
C THR A 266 11.97 -148.43 0.28
N ASP A 267 11.50 -147.86 1.37
CA ASP A 267 11.72 -148.24 2.78
C ASP A 267 10.78 -149.43 3.11
N GLY A 268 9.58 -149.45 2.51
CA GLY A 268 8.79 -150.67 2.37
C GLY A 268 9.41 -151.75 1.46
N ARG A 269 10.53 -151.45 0.77
CA ARG A 269 11.21 -152.38 -0.14
C ARG A 269 12.61 -152.78 0.31
N ILE A 270 13.27 -152.03 1.20
CA ILE A 270 14.65 -152.31 1.61
C ILE A 270 14.92 -151.79 3.02
N MET A 271 15.05 -152.72 3.96
CA MET A 271 16.13 -152.78 4.94
C MET A 271 16.42 -154.27 5.25
N PRO A 272 17.65 -154.68 5.63
CA PRO A 272 18.81 -153.83 5.95
C PRO A 272 20.16 -154.25 5.32
N GLY A 273 21.14 -153.33 5.44
CA GLY A 273 22.59 -153.59 5.48
C GLY A 273 23.35 -153.27 4.19
N ASP A 274 24.54 -152.65 4.18
CA ASP A 274 25.43 -152.25 5.27
C ASP A 274 26.59 -151.36 4.75
N GLU A 275 27.19 -150.61 5.68
CA GLU A 275 28.61 -150.21 5.82
C GLU A 275 29.40 -149.35 4.79
N THR A 276 29.62 -148.08 5.19
CA THR A 276 30.90 -147.37 5.48
C THR A 276 32.03 -147.12 4.44
N VAL A 277 32.79 -146.03 4.74
CA VAL A 277 34.16 -145.61 4.32
C VAL A 277 34.18 -144.60 3.15
N ASP A 278 34.87 -143.44 3.11
CA ASP A 278 35.90 -142.71 3.90
C ASP A 278 35.80 -141.19 3.53
N ARG A 279 35.73 -140.22 4.45
CA ARG A 279 36.81 -139.36 5.00
C ARG A 279 37.93 -138.92 4.03
N ARG A 280 38.10 -137.59 3.83
CA ARG A 280 39.31 -136.77 4.16
C ARG A 280 39.28 -135.30 3.61
N TYR A 281 39.46 -134.36 4.57
CA TYR A 281 40.25 -133.09 4.58
C TYR A 281 39.87 -131.93 3.61
N THR A 282 39.34 -130.77 4.05
CA THR A 282 39.84 -129.60 4.85
C THR A 282 40.12 -128.39 3.96
N ARG A 283 39.74 -127.19 4.47
CA ARG A 283 40.43 -125.87 4.45
C ARG A 283 39.38 -124.74 4.31
N GLU A 284 38.98 -124.06 5.38
CA GLU A 284 39.63 -122.91 6.07
C GLU A 284 39.66 -121.61 5.23
N ASP A 285 38.91 -120.64 5.77
CA ASP A 285 39.25 -119.23 6.06
C ASP A 285 39.40 -118.15 4.98
N ASP A 286 38.66 -117.05 5.22
CA ASP A 286 39.06 -115.62 5.27
C ASP A 286 37.87 -114.74 4.81
N GLU A 287 37.11 -114.07 5.69
CA GLU A 287 37.38 -112.88 6.53
C GLU A 287 37.72 -111.56 5.80
N HIS A 288 37.23 -110.46 6.41
CA HIS A 288 37.43 -109.01 6.15
C HIS A 288 36.50 -108.36 5.09
N GLY A 289 35.69 -107.34 5.39
CA GLY A 289 35.50 -106.58 6.62
C GLY A 289 34.68 -105.30 6.38
N GLY A 290 34.11 -104.77 7.48
CA GLY A 290 33.66 -103.38 7.67
C GLY A 290 32.27 -103.04 7.11
N GLY A 291 31.31 -102.46 7.83
CA GLY A 291 31.30 -101.87 9.18
C GLY A 291 30.23 -100.76 9.24
N GLN A 292 29.56 -100.65 10.40
CA GLN A 292 28.84 -99.48 10.96
C GLN A 292 27.58 -98.96 10.22
N VAL A 293 26.36 -99.07 10.74
CA VAL A 293 25.74 -98.40 11.92
C VAL A 293 25.84 -96.87 11.86
N GLY A 294 24.69 -96.18 11.82
CA GLY A 294 24.62 -94.77 12.19
C GLY A 294 23.40 -94.02 11.66
N ASP A 295 22.50 -93.69 12.57
CA ASP A 295 21.37 -92.78 12.44
C ASP A 295 21.68 -91.43 11.77
N GLY A 296 20.62 -90.70 11.42
CA GLY A 296 20.66 -89.25 11.65
C GLY A 296 20.03 -88.39 10.57
N ALA A 297 18.93 -87.75 10.94
CA ALA A 297 18.20 -86.78 10.16
C ALA A 297 18.98 -85.47 9.90
N SER A 298 18.56 -84.78 8.83
CA SER A 298 18.42 -83.32 8.71
C SER A 298 19.64 -82.42 8.94
N ARG A 299 20.07 -81.70 7.89
CA ARG A 299 19.76 -80.26 7.68
C ARG A 299 20.58 -79.66 6.53
N SER A 300 19.88 -78.78 5.81
CA SER A 300 20.34 -77.71 4.94
C SER A 300 21.61 -76.98 5.40
N TYR A 301 22.44 -76.50 4.47
CA TYR A 301 22.79 -75.08 4.37
C TYR A 301 23.50 -74.77 3.03
N SER A 302 23.04 -73.70 2.38
CA SER A 302 23.58 -73.10 1.15
C SER A 302 24.90 -72.34 1.40
N PRO A 303 25.70 -72.05 0.35
CA PRO A 303 27.01 -71.42 0.50
C PRO A 303 26.92 -69.89 0.64
N SER A 304 27.83 -69.34 1.46
CA SER A 304 28.02 -67.89 1.63
C SER A 304 28.92 -67.32 0.54
N SER A 305 28.43 -66.32 -0.18
CA SER A 305 29.26 -65.44 -1.01
C SER A 305 29.32 -64.07 -0.35
N VAL A 306 30.51 -63.72 0.11
CA VAL A 306 30.87 -62.43 0.71
C VAL A 306 31.07 -61.41 -0.40
N SER A 307 30.25 -60.37 -0.46
CA SER A 307 30.54 -59.14 -1.20
C SER A 307 30.45 -57.94 -0.26
N LYS A 308 31.61 -57.36 0.01
CA LYS A 308 31.80 -56.09 0.72
C LYS A 308 31.42 -54.95 -0.22
N GLN A 309 30.45 -54.11 0.16
CA GLN A 309 30.36 -52.76 -0.38
C GLN A 309 30.26 -51.72 0.73
N ARG A 310 31.22 -50.79 0.64
CA ARG A 310 31.43 -49.54 1.36
C ARG A 310 30.15 -48.73 1.55
N THR A 311 29.97 -48.22 2.76
CA THR A 311 29.30 -46.93 3.00
C THR A 311 30.34 -45.81 2.92
N PRO A 312 29.91 -44.57 2.59
CA PRO A 312 30.51 -43.40 3.17
C PRO A 312 29.53 -42.70 4.10
N ARG A 313 30.03 -42.42 5.30
CA ARG A 313 29.56 -41.39 6.23
C ARG A 313 29.56 -40.02 5.52
N GLY A 314 28.53 -39.24 5.79
CA GLY A 314 28.52 -37.79 5.59
C GLY A 314 27.70 -37.14 6.71
N ASN A 315 28.36 -36.87 7.85
CA ASN A 315 27.92 -35.83 8.78
C ASN A 315 28.49 -34.50 8.27
N PHE A 316 27.72 -33.42 8.27
CA PHE A 316 27.96 -32.23 9.09
C PHE A 316 26.95 -31.11 8.78
N THR A 317 26.58 -30.46 9.87
CA THR A 317 25.74 -29.29 10.06
C THR A 317 26.27 -28.03 9.38
N ARG A 318 25.37 -27.13 8.96
CA ARG A 318 25.58 -25.68 9.16
C ARG A 318 24.25 -24.93 9.22
N ALA A 319 24.01 -24.34 10.39
CA ALA A 319 23.02 -23.32 10.62
C ALA A 319 23.50 -21.95 10.13
N SER A 320 22.53 -21.05 9.97
CA SER A 320 22.58 -19.64 10.36
C SER A 320 22.90 -18.57 9.30
N SER A 321 21.87 -17.74 9.10
CA SER A 321 21.86 -16.27 9.14
C SER A 321 22.31 -15.48 7.90
N ARG A 322 21.34 -14.74 7.34
CA ARG A 322 21.32 -13.27 7.20
C ARG A 322 20.07 -12.82 6.42
N ASP A 323 18.98 -12.55 7.12
CA ASP A 323 18.47 -11.18 7.30
C ASP A 323 19.52 -10.10 7.54
N ALA A 324 19.49 -9.10 6.66
CA ALA A 324 19.63 -7.67 6.97
C ALA A 324 19.68 -6.90 5.64
N HIS A 325 18.61 -6.18 5.28
CA HIS A 325 18.67 -4.88 4.60
C HIS A 325 17.27 -4.28 4.49
N LEU A 326 16.79 -3.75 5.62
CA LEU A 326 15.74 -2.73 5.68
C LEU A 326 16.17 -1.74 6.76
N GLU A 327 16.82 -0.65 6.35
CA GLU A 327 16.72 0.68 6.98
C GLU A 327 17.65 1.67 6.28
N LYS A 328 17.04 2.65 5.62
CA LYS A 328 17.32 4.10 5.76
C LYS A 328 16.73 4.82 4.56
N LEU A 329 15.62 5.52 4.80
CA LEU A 329 15.30 6.83 4.23
C LEU A 329 14.09 7.36 5.02
N GLN A 330 14.42 8.06 6.11
CA GLN A 330 13.63 9.19 6.60
C GLN A 330 14.07 10.43 5.82
#